data_AF-A0A953L8N4-F1
#
_entry.id   AF-A0A953L8N4-F1
#
_cell.length_a   1.000
_cell.length_b   1.000
_cell.length_c   1.000
_cell.angle_alpha   90.00
_cell.angle_beta   90.00
_cell.angle_gamma   90.00
#
_symmetry.space_group_name_H-M   'P 1'
#
loop_
_entity.id
_entity.type
_entity.pdbx_description
1 polymer ?
#
loop_
_entity_poly.entity_id
_entity_poly.type
_entity_poly.pdbx_seq_one_letter_code
_entity_poly.pdbx_strand_id
1 'polypeptide(L)'
;MCRFLFTGFFAFLLIFQSLDRFGMIAYYELNKEYITEMFCVNTSKPELGCEGKCFLRKQLNKKDQNENKYPGNALDVKEIHLFPIKTLFDLNLTDLLEKSDPGYVNCWYGVKFIHEVFQPPK
;
A
#
# COMPACT_ATOMS: atom_id res chain seq x y z
N MET A 1 11.78 21.09 9.56
CA MET A 1 11.67 21.22 8.09
C MET A 1 11.59 19.87 7.38
N CYS A 2 12.54 18.95 7.56
CA CYS A 2 12.52 17.62 6.91
C CYS A 2 11.25 16.78 7.17
N ARG A 3 10.66 16.85 8.37
CA ARG A 3 9.41 16.11 8.68
C ARG A 3 8.25 16.54 7.79
N PHE A 4 8.05 17.84 7.57
CA PHE A 4 6.96 18.34 6.72
C PHE A 4 7.20 18.02 5.23
N LEU A 5 8.44 18.05 4.77
CA LEU A 5 8.79 17.64 3.41
C LEU A 5 8.52 16.15 3.19
N PHE A 6 8.90 15.30 4.15
CA PHE A 6 8.65 13.86 4.08
C PHE A 6 7.16 13.53 4.14
N THR A 7 6.41 14.14 5.06
CA THR A 7 4.95 13.96 5.15
C THR A 7 4.25 14.43 3.88
N GLY A 8 4.65 15.58 3.32
CA GLY A 8 4.07 16.10 2.07
C GLY A 8 4.35 15.20 0.87
N PHE A 9 5.58 14.71 0.73
CA PHE A 9 5.94 13.78 -0.34
C PHE A 9 5.16 12.46 -0.24
N PHE A 10 5.07 11.88 0.96
CA PHE A 10 4.31 10.64 1.15
C PHE A 10 2.81 10.83 0.86
N ALA A 11 2.22 11.93 1.32
CA ALA A 11 0.82 12.27 1.01
C ALA A 11 0.60 12.46 -0.50
N PHE A 12 1.52 13.12 -1.21
CA PHE A 12 1.45 13.29 -2.66
C PHE A 12 1.48 11.94 -3.39
N LEU A 13 2.34 11.01 -2.99
CA LEU A 13 2.41 9.68 -3.60
C LEU A 13 1.09 8.90 -3.46
N LEU A 14 0.44 8.99 -2.29
CA LEU A 14 -0.85 8.35 -2.07
C LEU A 14 -1.95 8.93 -2.97
N ILE A 15 -1.96 10.26 -3.16
CA ILE A 15 -2.91 10.93 -4.06
C ILE A 15 -2.61 10.57 -5.52
N PHE A 16 -1.33 10.51 -5.91
CA PHE A 16 -0.91 10.20 -7.27
C PHE A 16 -1.39 8.82 -7.73
N GLN A 17 -1.42 7.84 -6.83
CA GLN A 17 -1.98 6.51 -7.12
C GLN A 17 -3.45 6.56 -7.59
N SER A 18 -4.22 7.57 -7.16
CA SER A 18 -5.62 7.74 -7.55
C SER A 18 -5.80 8.44 -8.90
N LEU A 19 -4.75 9.05 -9.46
CA LEU A 19 -4.82 9.85 -10.69
C LEU A 19 -4.82 9.01 -11.97
N ASP A 20 -4.54 7.72 -11.91
CA ASP A 20 -4.41 6.89 -13.12
C ASP A 20 -5.73 6.77 -13.93
N ARG A 21 -6.89 6.69 -13.25
CA ARG A 21 -8.20 6.74 -13.91
C ARG A 21 -8.47 8.10 -14.54
N PHE A 22 -8.14 9.19 -13.83
CA PHE A 22 -8.27 10.54 -14.35
C PHE A 22 -7.36 10.77 -15.56
N GLY A 23 -6.14 10.24 -15.54
CA GLY A 23 -5.21 10.29 -16.67
C GLY A 23 -5.77 9.64 -17.94
N MET A 24 -6.45 8.49 -17.82
CA MET A 24 -7.08 7.84 -19.00
C MET A 24 -8.25 8.65 -19.56
N ILE A 25 -9.06 9.26 -18.69
CA ILE A 25 -10.17 10.11 -19.12
C ILE A 25 -9.62 11.37 -19.80
N ALA A 26 -8.61 12.02 -19.19
CA ALA A 26 -7.95 13.18 -19.78
C ALA A 26 -7.30 12.87 -21.13
N TYR A 27 -6.61 11.72 -21.25
CA TYR A 27 -6.05 11.25 -22.52
C TYR A 27 -7.14 11.08 -23.59
N TYR A 28 -8.29 10.51 -23.21
CA TYR A 28 -9.42 10.35 -24.13
C TYR A 28 -9.98 11.69 -24.60
N GLU A 29 -10.21 12.64 -23.69
CA GLU A 29 -10.75 13.96 -24.07
C GLU A 29 -9.79 14.75 -24.95
N LEU A 30 -8.49 14.73 -24.65
CA LEU A 30 -7.47 15.42 -25.46
C LEU A 30 -7.26 14.79 -26.85
N ASN A 31 -7.57 13.50 -27.02
CA ASN A 31 -7.34 12.76 -28.27
C ASN A 31 -8.64 12.18 -28.84
N LYS A 32 -9.79 12.79 -28.53
CA LYS A 32 -11.10 12.23 -28.84
C LYS A 32 -11.29 12.00 -30.35
N GLU A 33 -10.81 12.92 -31.17
CA GLU A 33 -10.87 12.83 -32.64
C GLU A 33 -10.09 11.62 -33.16
N TYR A 34 -8.80 11.51 -32.79
CA TYR A 34 -7.95 10.37 -33.13
C TYR A 34 -8.55 9.03 -32.67
N ILE A 35 -9.09 9.00 -31.45
CA ILE A 35 -9.69 7.78 -30.90
C ILE A 35 -10.95 7.39 -31.67
N THR A 36 -11.75 8.38 -32.07
CA THR A 36 -12.96 8.13 -32.86
C THR A 36 -12.63 7.63 -34.25
N GLU A 37 -11.61 8.20 -34.90
CA GLU A 37 -11.19 7.77 -36.24
C GLU A 37 -10.61 6.34 -36.22
N MET A 38 -9.77 6.02 -35.25
CA MET A 38 -9.00 4.77 -35.25
C MET A 38 -9.67 3.62 -34.49
N PHE A 39 -10.49 3.90 -33.46
CA PHE A 39 -11.03 2.87 -32.56
C PHE A 39 -12.56 2.82 -32.48
N CYS A 40 -13.29 3.66 -33.23
CA CYS A 40 -14.75 3.57 -33.27
C CYS A 40 -15.19 2.32 -34.05
N VAL A 41 -15.96 1.46 -33.39
CA VAL A 41 -16.50 0.23 -34.01
C VAL A 41 -17.85 0.43 -34.71
N ASN A 42 -18.58 1.49 -34.34
CA ASN A 42 -19.94 1.78 -34.81
C ASN A 42 -19.98 3.03 -35.69
N THR A 43 -19.02 3.18 -36.61
CA THR A 43 -18.94 4.32 -37.54
C THR A 43 -20.15 4.41 -38.48
N SER A 44 -20.78 3.28 -38.78
CA SER A 44 -21.96 3.18 -39.65
C SER A 44 -23.30 3.50 -38.95
N LYS A 45 -23.31 3.65 -37.62
CA LYS A 45 -24.54 3.90 -36.82
C LYS A 45 -24.31 5.03 -35.80
N PRO A 46 -24.31 6.30 -36.26
CA PRO A 46 -24.06 7.45 -35.41
C PRO A 46 -25.12 7.61 -34.31
N GLU A 47 -26.35 7.10 -34.49
CA GLU A 47 -27.40 7.15 -33.46
C GLU A 47 -27.03 6.42 -32.15
N LEU A 48 -26.02 5.53 -32.17
CA LEU A 48 -25.55 4.80 -30.98
C LEU A 48 -24.56 5.62 -30.13
N GLY A 49 -24.12 6.79 -30.60
CA GLY A 49 -23.31 7.72 -29.81
C GLY A 49 -21.95 7.18 -29.37
N CYS A 50 -21.32 6.29 -30.16
CA CYS A 50 -20.05 5.64 -29.82
C CYS A 50 -18.93 6.65 -29.57
N GLU A 51 -18.56 7.50 -30.54
CA GLU A 51 -17.57 8.58 -30.38
C GLU A 51 -16.27 8.16 -29.62
N GLY A 52 -15.81 6.91 -29.80
CA GLY A 52 -14.66 6.39 -29.04
C GLY A 52 -14.95 5.99 -27.57
N LYS A 53 -16.15 6.21 -27.03
CA LYS A 53 -16.56 5.83 -25.66
C LYS A 53 -16.52 4.32 -25.43
N CYS A 54 -16.74 3.51 -26.47
CA CYS A 54 -16.58 2.05 -26.39
C CYS A 54 -15.12 1.66 -26.11
N PHE A 55 -14.16 2.36 -26.71
CA PHE A 55 -12.74 2.19 -26.43
C PHE A 55 -12.42 2.62 -24.99
N LEU A 56 -12.87 3.80 -24.56
CA LEU A 56 -12.66 4.29 -23.20
C LEU A 56 -13.17 3.29 -22.14
N ARG A 57 -14.41 2.82 -22.29
CA ARG A 57 -15.01 1.82 -21.38
C ARG A 57 -14.17 0.54 -21.33
N LYS A 58 -13.69 0.06 -22.47
CA LYS A 58 -12.84 -1.14 -22.53
C LYS A 58 -11.53 -0.94 -21.80
N GLN A 59 -10.91 0.23 -21.90
CA GLN A 59 -9.65 0.53 -21.20
C GLN A 59 -9.86 0.67 -19.69
N LEU A 60 -10.93 1.33 -19.25
CA LEU A 60 -11.28 1.45 -17.83
C LEU A 60 -11.54 0.07 -17.20
N ASN A 61 -12.36 -0.76 -17.85
CA ASN A 61 -12.66 -2.11 -17.36
C ASN A 61 -11.42 -3.02 -17.28
N LYS A 62 -10.47 -2.89 -18.21
CA LYS A 62 -9.19 -3.63 -18.16
C LYS A 62 -8.36 -3.24 -16.94
N LYS A 63 -8.34 -1.96 -16.56
CA LYS A 63 -7.65 -1.50 -15.36
C LYS A 63 -8.33 -2.04 -14.10
N ASP A 64 -9.65 -1.98 -14.03
CA ASP A 64 -10.42 -2.53 -12.90
C ASP A 64 -10.19 -4.04 -12.73
N GLN A 65 -10.10 -4.80 -13.83
CA GLN A 65 -9.78 -6.23 -13.77
C GLN A 65 -8.34 -6.52 -13.31
N ASN A 66 -7.39 -5.62 -13.59
CA ASN A 66 -6.02 -5.77 -13.12
C ASN A 66 -5.87 -5.36 -11.64
N GLU A 67 -6.62 -4.37 -11.17
CA GLU A 67 -6.69 -4.01 -9.74
C GLU A 67 -7.34 -5.14 -8.91
N ASN A 68 -8.36 -5.81 -9.46
CA ASN A 68 -9.03 -6.94 -8.81
C ASN A 68 -8.27 -8.28 -8.86
N LYS A 69 -7.06 -8.31 -9.45
CA LYS A 69 -6.15 -9.47 -9.37
C LYS A 69 -5.27 -9.45 -8.12
N TYR A 70 -5.73 -8.83 -7.04
CA TYR A 70 -5.17 -9.08 -5.73
C TYR A 70 -5.58 -10.50 -5.29
N PRO A 71 -4.66 -11.42 -4.98
CA PRO A 71 -4.99 -12.76 -4.50
C PRO A 71 -5.44 -12.69 -3.02
N GLY A 72 -6.54 -11.99 -2.74
CA GLY A 72 -7.02 -11.70 -1.38
C GLY A 72 -8.49 -12.03 -1.12
N ASN A 73 -9.18 -12.67 -2.07
CA ASN A 73 -10.54 -13.18 -1.86
C ASN A 73 -10.56 -14.63 -1.35
N ALA A 74 -9.53 -15.00 -0.60
CA ALA A 74 -9.56 -16.13 0.30
C ALA A 74 -8.76 -15.71 1.54
N LEU A 75 -9.44 -15.07 2.49
CA LEU A 75 -9.05 -15.21 3.89
C LEU A 75 -9.27 -16.69 4.23
N ASP A 76 -8.34 -17.55 3.80
CA ASP A 76 -8.05 -18.78 4.51
C ASP A 76 -7.46 -18.32 5.83
N VAL A 77 -8.35 -18.11 6.81
CA VAL A 77 -7.96 -17.92 8.20
C VAL A 77 -7.38 -19.26 8.64
N LYS A 78 -6.14 -19.51 8.24
CA LYS A 78 -5.36 -20.60 8.79
C LYS A 78 -5.12 -20.22 10.23
N GLU A 79 -5.87 -20.86 11.12
CA GLU A 79 -5.87 -20.64 12.56
C GLU A 79 -4.43 -20.40 13.03
N ILE A 80 -4.17 -19.17 13.48
CA ILE A 80 -2.92 -18.86 14.17
C ILE A 80 -3.03 -19.62 15.48
N HIS A 81 -2.41 -20.80 15.55
CA HIS A 81 -2.18 -21.49 16.81
C HIS A 81 -1.29 -20.56 17.65
N LEU A 82 -1.92 -19.71 18.47
CA LEU A 82 -1.21 -18.99 19.52
C LEU A 82 -0.59 -20.06 20.42
N PHE A 83 0.73 -20.16 20.39
CA PHE A 83 1.49 -20.96 21.33
C PHE A 83 1.09 -20.56 22.76
N PRO A 84 0.91 -21.53 23.67
CA PRO A 84 0.46 -21.23 25.02
C PRO A 84 1.51 -20.36 25.73
N ILE A 85 1.07 -19.19 26.19
CA ILE A 85 1.78 -18.25 27.07
C ILE A 85 1.97 -18.93 28.44
N LYS A 86 2.81 -19.95 28.51
CA LYS A 86 3.13 -20.65 29.77
C LYS A 86 4.56 -20.43 30.25
N THR A 87 5.33 -19.58 29.57
CA THR A 87 6.72 -19.26 29.97
C THR A 87 6.95 -17.78 30.29
N LEU A 88 5.93 -16.92 30.29
CA LEU A 88 6.06 -15.51 30.71
C LEU A 88 5.84 -15.30 32.21
N PHE A 89 5.67 -16.35 32.99
CA PHE A 89 5.38 -16.26 34.41
C PHE A 89 6.64 -16.47 35.25
N ASP A 90 7.58 -15.54 35.13
CA ASP A 90 8.60 -15.23 36.15
C ASP A 90 9.13 -13.79 35.93
N LEU A 91 8.21 -12.85 35.62
CA LEU A 91 8.53 -11.42 35.65
C LEU A 91 8.22 -10.89 37.06
N ASN A 92 9.25 -10.77 37.89
CA ASN A 92 9.16 -9.99 39.13
C ASN A 92 9.01 -8.50 38.76
N LEU A 93 7.81 -7.98 39.00
CA LEU A 93 7.37 -6.61 38.70
C LEU A 93 8.17 -5.54 39.46
N THR A 94 8.99 -5.93 40.44
CA THR A 94 9.83 -5.04 41.24
C THR A 94 11.06 -4.54 40.48
N ASP A 95 11.62 -5.30 39.54
CA ASP A 95 12.84 -4.92 38.80
C ASP A 95 12.56 -3.97 37.62
N LEU A 96 11.30 -3.86 37.19
CA LEU A 96 10.88 -2.98 36.08
C LEU A 96 10.55 -1.55 36.52
N LEU A 97 10.44 -1.29 37.83
CA LEU A 97 9.95 -0.01 38.35
C LEU A 97 11.06 0.98 38.77
N GLU A 98 12.35 0.61 38.70
CA GLU A 98 13.43 1.51 39.17
C GLU A 98 14.15 2.31 38.10
N LYS A 99 13.72 2.30 36.82
CA LYS A 99 14.30 3.27 35.86
C LYS A 99 13.39 3.69 34.73
N SER A 100 12.45 4.59 35.04
CA SER A 100 11.93 5.53 34.05
C SER A 100 12.45 6.94 34.35
N ASP A 101 13.49 7.35 33.64
CA ASP A 101 13.76 8.78 33.44
C ASP A 101 13.06 9.20 32.13
N PRO A 102 12.06 10.10 32.16
CA PRO A 102 11.24 10.41 31.01
C PRO A 102 11.98 11.44 30.14
N GLY A 103 12.85 10.96 29.26
CA GLY A 103 13.61 11.84 28.39
C GLY A 103 14.12 11.13 27.15
N TYR A 104 13.25 11.01 26.14
CA TYR A 104 13.61 10.93 24.71
C TYR A 104 14.94 10.24 24.37
N VAL A 105 14.91 8.93 24.12
CA VAL A 105 15.99 8.27 23.37
C VAL A 105 15.54 8.03 21.93
N ASN A 106 16.27 8.66 21.02
CA ASN A 106 16.00 8.86 19.61
C ASN A 106 16.01 7.58 18.76
N CYS A 107 15.32 7.67 17.61
CA CYS A 107 15.18 6.67 16.55
C CYS A 107 16.45 6.48 15.71
N TRP A 108 17.60 6.15 16.31
CA TRP A 108 18.78 5.67 15.59
C TRP A 108 19.36 4.49 16.36
N TYR A 109 19.31 3.32 15.73
CA TYR A 109 19.80 2.05 16.24
C TYR A 109 21.18 2.17 16.91
N GLY A 110 21.18 2.04 18.24
CA GLY A 110 22.36 1.77 19.04
C GLY A 110 22.14 0.47 19.79
N VAL A 111 22.19 -0.67 19.09
CA VAL A 111 22.22 -1.98 19.75
C VAL A 111 23.57 -2.08 20.46
N LYS A 112 23.61 -1.80 21.76
CA LYS A 112 24.74 -2.22 22.60
C LYS A 112 24.60 -3.73 22.78
N PHE A 113 25.38 -4.49 22.00
CA PHE A 113 25.57 -5.91 22.26
C PHE A 113 26.11 -6.07 23.69
N ILE A 114 25.37 -6.80 24.51
CA ILE A 114 25.84 -7.25 25.82
C ILE A 114 26.91 -8.30 25.53
N HIS A 115 28.17 -7.96 25.73
CA HIS A 115 29.30 -8.82 25.41
C HIS A 115 29.64 -9.72 26.61
N GLU A 116 28.68 -10.51 27.09
CA GLU A 116 29.00 -11.61 28.00
C GLU A 116 29.10 -12.90 27.19
N VAL A 117 30.34 -13.31 26.94
CA VAL A 117 30.64 -14.62 26.36
C VAL A 117 30.28 -15.67 27.42
N PHE A 118 29.16 -16.36 27.22
CA PHE A 118 28.77 -17.49 28.05
C PHE A 118 29.87 -18.55 27.99
N GLN A 119 30.59 -18.76 29.09
CA GLN A 119 31.51 -19.87 29.22
C GLN A 119 30.82 -20.98 30.01
N PRO A 120 30.67 -22.18 29.43
CA PRO A 120 30.11 -23.31 30.17
C PRO A 120 31.09 -23.79 31.25
N PRO A 121 30.59 -24.25 32.42
CA PRO A 121 31.43 -24.83 33.46
C PRO A 121 32.07 -26.15 32.99
N LYS A 122 33.25 -26.45 33.54
CA LYS A 122 34.02 -27.68 33.26
C LYS A 122 33.31 -28.94 33.75
#